data_AF-A0AA35WQJ6-F1
#
_entry.id   AF-A0AA35WQJ6-F1
#
_cell.length_a   1.000
_cell.length_b   1.000
_cell.length_c   1.000
_cell.angle_alpha   90.00
_cell.angle_beta   90.00
_cell.angle_gamma   90.00
#
_symmetry.space_group_name_H-M   'P 1'
#
loop_
_entity.id
_entity.type
_entity.pdbx_description
1 polymer ?
#
loop_
_entity_poly.entity_id
_entity_poly.type
_entity_poly.pdbx_seq_one_letter_code
_entity_poly.pdbx_strand_id
1 'polypeptide(L)'
;MASSAFSDWLCVVLETAGVDGEVYGGYISGSLAAMTGSPREDVEETVQDILSGCLEEEEEKCKQLCVEIVGEWMTRETERLAAEAKEEEDKEKDESMGVPVSNSSRGERDKKRDDPVALIGGLSVSDKKRLVAQYGDLSNDEDELYPPFNMYDREDDPGGGGGSRYCHHSRNHAPNMAEVFENMNARLVSQAEREKKEKEKAAHEVKVERDRNNREAQKQKGLDRKEKEKKRTQKHERRR
;
A
#
# COMPACT_ATOMS: atom_id res chain seq x y z
N MET A 1 20.68 -4.68 18.31
CA MET A 1 21.10 -4.01 19.57
C MET A 1 20.12 -2.96 20.06
N ALA A 2 19.02 -2.64 19.34
CA ALA A 2 18.04 -1.65 19.79
C ALA A 2 17.17 -2.14 20.97
N SER A 3 16.86 -3.44 21.05
CA SER A 3 16.00 -3.98 22.12
C SER A 3 16.63 -3.92 23.52
N SER A 4 17.95 -4.01 23.65
CA SER A 4 18.60 -3.90 24.97
C SER A 4 18.53 -2.47 25.50
N ALA A 5 18.77 -1.47 24.65
CA ALA A 5 18.74 -0.07 25.06
C ALA A 5 17.33 0.42 25.48
N PHE A 6 16.27 -0.14 24.86
CA PHE A 6 14.90 0.15 25.29
C PHE A 6 14.58 -0.58 26.61
N SER A 7 14.96 -1.85 26.73
CA SER A 7 14.74 -2.63 27.96
C SER A 7 15.45 -2.00 29.16
N ASP A 8 16.70 -1.56 29.00
CA ASP A 8 17.48 -0.91 30.05
C ASP A 8 16.83 0.41 30.49
N TRP A 9 16.35 1.20 29.54
CA TRP A 9 15.61 2.44 29.82
C TRP A 9 14.29 2.15 30.56
N LEU A 10 13.53 1.18 30.09
CA LEU A 10 12.25 0.80 30.66
C LEU A 10 12.42 0.33 32.12
N CYS A 11 13.46 -0.46 32.43
CA CYS A 11 13.77 -0.86 33.79
C CYS A 11 13.98 0.36 34.71
N VAL A 12 14.78 1.34 34.28
CA VAL A 12 15.05 2.56 35.06
C VAL A 12 13.79 3.40 35.28
N VAL A 13 12.95 3.52 34.25
CA VAL A 13 11.68 4.27 34.32
C VAL A 13 10.72 3.61 35.30
N LEU A 14 10.58 2.28 35.24
CA LEU A 14 9.73 1.51 36.15
C LEU A 14 10.24 1.57 37.59
N GLU A 15 11.54 1.43 37.82
CA GLU A 15 12.15 1.54 39.16
C GLU A 15 11.95 2.92 39.77
N THR A 16 12.03 3.98 38.96
CA THR A 16 11.76 5.36 39.39
C THR A 16 10.30 5.55 39.81
N ALA A 17 9.39 4.81 39.17
CA ALA A 17 7.97 4.78 39.52
C ALA A 17 7.66 3.85 40.71
N GLY A 18 8.64 3.14 41.25
CA GLY A 18 8.45 2.17 42.35
C GLY A 18 7.93 0.80 41.90
N VAL A 19 7.99 0.51 40.60
CA VAL A 19 7.63 -0.78 39.99
C VAL A 19 8.90 -1.60 39.73
N ASP A 20 8.83 -2.92 39.92
CA ASP A 20 9.98 -3.81 39.69
C ASP A 20 10.34 -3.87 38.19
N GLY A 21 11.40 -3.16 37.80
CA GLY A 21 11.85 -3.07 36.42
C GLY A 21 12.32 -4.39 35.83
N GLU A 22 12.92 -5.30 36.61
CA GLU A 22 13.38 -6.60 36.09
C GLU A 22 12.21 -7.51 35.74
N VAL A 23 11.16 -7.53 36.55
CA VAL A 23 9.99 -8.38 36.32
C VAL A 23 9.09 -7.77 35.24
N TYR A 24 8.71 -6.51 35.39
CA TYR A 24 7.75 -5.87 34.50
C TYR A 24 8.38 -5.34 33.22
N GLY A 25 9.66 -4.95 33.23
CA GLY A 25 10.34 -4.46 32.03
C GLY A 25 10.47 -5.53 30.94
N GLY A 26 10.79 -6.77 31.33
CA GLY A 26 10.82 -7.91 30.40
C GLY A 26 9.44 -8.28 29.87
N TYR A 27 8.43 -8.26 30.73
CA TYR A 27 7.05 -8.57 30.35
C TYR A 27 6.47 -7.52 29.40
N ILE A 28 6.59 -6.23 29.74
CA ILE A 28 6.13 -5.12 28.92
C ILE A 28 6.88 -5.12 27.58
N SER A 29 8.21 -5.24 27.58
CA SER A 29 8.98 -5.30 26.33
C SER A 29 8.59 -6.49 25.45
N GLY A 30 8.30 -7.64 26.04
CA GLY A 30 7.82 -8.82 25.32
C GLY A 30 6.44 -8.62 24.72
N SER A 31 5.51 -8.02 25.47
CA SER A 31 4.17 -7.67 25.00
C SER A 31 4.22 -6.64 23.87
N LEU A 32 5.03 -5.60 24.03
CA LEU A 32 5.27 -4.56 23.01
C LEU A 32 5.86 -5.16 21.73
N ALA A 33 6.83 -6.06 21.86
CA ALA A 33 7.42 -6.77 20.72
C ALA A 33 6.39 -7.67 20.01
N ALA A 34 5.50 -8.34 20.75
CA ALA A 34 4.42 -9.14 20.17
C ALA A 34 3.37 -8.27 19.46
N MET A 35 3.21 -7.02 19.86
CA MET A 35 2.30 -6.02 19.29
C MET A 35 2.99 -5.08 18.29
N THR A 36 4.16 -5.47 17.78
CA THR A 36 4.87 -4.71 16.75
C THR A 36 4.01 -4.58 15.50
N GLY A 37 3.68 -3.34 15.11
CA GLY A 37 2.81 -3.05 13.95
C GLY A 37 1.32 -2.91 14.28
N SER A 38 0.92 -3.09 15.54
CA SER A 38 -0.43 -2.76 16.02
C SER A 38 -0.61 -1.23 16.16
N PRO A 39 -1.86 -0.73 16.12
CA PRO A 39 -2.12 0.69 16.35
C PRO A 39 -1.74 1.08 17.79
N ARG A 40 -1.41 2.37 17.97
CA ARG A 40 -0.99 2.94 19.25
C ARG A 40 -1.97 2.68 20.39
N GLU A 41 -3.27 2.75 20.10
CA GLU A 41 -4.35 2.60 21.08
C GLU A 41 -4.34 1.22 21.74
N ASP A 42 -4.15 0.14 20.97
CA ASP A 42 -4.09 -1.23 21.49
C ASP A 42 -2.85 -1.46 22.37
N VAL A 43 -1.74 -0.83 21.99
CA VAL A 43 -0.47 -0.89 22.71
C VAL A 43 -0.58 -0.14 24.04
N GLU A 44 -1.21 1.05 24.02
CA GLU A 44 -1.50 1.83 25.22
C GLU A 44 -2.44 1.09 26.16
N GLU A 45 -3.51 0.47 25.65
CA GLU A 45 -4.43 -0.32 26.47
C GLU A 45 -3.70 -1.45 27.20
N THR A 46 -2.84 -2.19 26.49
CA THR A 46 -2.09 -3.31 27.08
C THR A 46 -1.11 -2.83 28.16
N VAL A 47 -0.33 -1.79 27.87
CA VAL A 47 0.62 -1.24 28.86
C VAL A 47 -0.13 -0.65 30.05
N GLN A 48 -1.27 0.01 29.81
CA GLN A 48 -2.11 0.57 30.86
C GLN A 48 -2.73 -0.52 31.74
N ASP A 49 -3.21 -1.63 31.19
CA ASP A 49 -3.77 -2.75 31.96
C ASP A 49 -2.72 -3.31 32.92
N ILE A 50 -1.49 -3.53 32.44
CA ILE A 50 -0.37 -4.03 33.24
C ILE A 50 0.02 -3.05 34.35
N LEU A 51 0.17 -1.77 34.01
CA LEU A 51 0.57 -0.75 34.98
C LEU A 51 -0.55 -0.44 35.98
N SER A 52 -1.82 -0.56 35.59
CA SER A 52 -2.96 -0.33 36.48
C SER A 52 -2.99 -1.31 37.65
N GLY A 53 -2.61 -2.57 37.43
CA GLY A 53 -2.48 -3.57 38.49
C GLY A 53 -1.24 -3.36 39.39
N CYS A 54 -0.30 -2.52 38.99
CA CYS A 54 0.91 -2.21 39.77
C CYS A 54 0.78 -0.90 40.57
N LEU A 55 0.10 0.10 39.99
CA LEU A 55 0.02 1.47 40.48
C LEU A 55 -1.44 1.87 40.76
N GLU A 56 -2.19 0.99 41.42
CA GLU A 56 -3.62 1.19 41.75
C GLU A 56 -3.88 2.48 42.54
N GLU A 57 -2.91 2.93 43.35
CA GLU A 57 -3.02 4.14 44.17
C GLU A 57 -2.61 5.43 43.42
N GLU A 58 -1.96 5.32 42.25
CA GLU A 58 -1.37 6.42 41.51
C GLU A 58 -1.80 6.45 40.04
N GLU A 59 -3.12 6.45 39.81
CA GLU A 59 -3.74 6.37 38.46
C GLU A 59 -3.18 7.42 37.47
N GLU A 60 -2.93 8.64 37.95
CA GLU A 60 -2.37 9.71 37.11
C GLU A 60 -0.91 9.45 36.71
N LYS A 61 -0.11 8.84 37.60
CA LYS A 61 1.28 8.45 37.26
C LYS A 61 1.29 7.25 36.33
N CYS A 62 0.38 6.29 36.54
CA CYS A 62 0.19 5.14 35.65
C CYS A 62 -0.11 5.58 34.20
N LYS A 63 -1.06 6.52 34.00
CA LYS A 63 -1.37 7.07 32.67
C LYS A 63 -0.19 7.79 32.04
N GLN A 64 0.53 8.60 32.82
CA GLN A 64 1.73 9.32 32.34
C GLN A 64 2.83 8.35 31.88
N LEU A 65 3.12 7.32 32.69
CA LEU A 65 4.09 6.28 32.37
C LEU A 65 3.68 5.48 31.15
N CYS A 66 2.40 5.14 31.01
CA CYS A 66 1.91 4.43 29.82
C CYS A 66 2.18 5.24 28.55
N VAL A 67 1.81 6.52 28.54
CA VAL A 67 2.04 7.41 27.38
C VAL A 67 3.52 7.58 27.07
N GLU A 68 4.37 7.70 28.10
CA GLU A 68 5.82 7.81 27.94
C GLU A 68 6.42 6.53 27.34
N ILE A 69 6.09 5.37 27.90
CA ILE A 69 6.57 4.05 27.45
C ILE A 69 6.16 3.78 26.01
N VAL A 70 4.90 4.00 25.67
CA VAL A 70 4.43 3.78 24.30
C VAL A 70 5.00 4.81 23.33
N GLY A 71 5.18 6.06 23.75
CA GLY A 71 5.82 7.09 22.94
C GLY A 71 7.26 6.75 22.58
N GLU A 72 8.05 6.31 23.57
CA GLU A 72 9.45 5.90 23.37
C GLU A 72 9.54 4.63 22.50
N TRP A 73 8.64 3.66 22.71
CA TRP A 73 8.55 2.46 21.88
C TRP A 73 8.27 2.78 20.41
N MET A 74 7.24 3.60 20.15
CA MET A 74 6.85 3.98 18.79
C MET A 74 7.93 4.79 18.09
N THR A 75 8.59 5.71 18.80
CA THR A 75 9.71 6.49 18.25
C THR A 75 10.82 5.56 17.77
N ARG A 76 11.25 4.62 18.62
CA ARG A 76 12.30 3.65 18.26
C ARG A 76 11.89 2.70 17.15
N GLU A 77 10.61 2.33 17.09
CA GLU A 77 10.09 1.48 16.02
C GLU A 77 10.09 2.22 14.68
N THR A 78 9.70 3.50 14.67
CA THR A 78 9.78 4.34 13.45
C THR A 78 11.23 4.55 13.00
N GLU A 79 12.17 4.73 13.94
CA GLU A 79 13.60 4.82 13.64
C GLU A 79 14.15 3.50 13.09
N ARG A 80 13.70 2.35 13.61
CA ARG A 80 14.08 1.03 13.11
C ARG A 80 13.61 0.81 11.68
N LEU A 81 12.35 1.10 11.39
CA LEU A 81 11.78 0.99 10.04
C LEU A 81 12.47 1.95 9.06
N ALA A 82 12.81 3.17 9.51
CA ALA A 82 13.55 4.13 8.70
C ALA A 82 15.00 3.70 8.42
N ALA A 83 15.65 3.00 9.36
CA ALA A 83 16.98 2.44 9.18
C ALA A 83 16.97 1.23 8.23
N GLU A 84 15.98 0.34 8.37
CA GLU A 84 15.79 -0.81 7.47
C GLU A 84 15.52 -0.36 6.02
N ALA A 85 14.70 0.67 5.82
CA ALA A 85 14.43 1.24 4.49
C ALA A 85 15.69 1.82 3.83
N LYS A 86 16.59 2.45 4.61
CA LYS A 86 17.88 2.95 4.09
C LYS A 86 18.83 1.83 3.73
N GLU A 87 18.85 0.75 4.51
CA GLU A 87 19.70 -0.41 4.25
C GLU A 87 19.24 -1.21 3.01
N GLU A 88 17.92 -1.29 2.74
CA GLU A 88 17.42 -1.83 1.47
C GLU A 88 17.79 -0.96 0.27
N GLU A 89 17.71 0.37 0.38
CA GLU A 89 18.11 1.29 -0.69
C GLU A 89 19.62 1.19 -1.02
N ASP A 90 20.45 0.95 -0.01
CA ASP A 90 21.89 0.75 -0.18
C ASP A 90 22.24 -0.64 -0.74
N LYS A 91 21.49 -1.70 -0.40
CA LYS A 91 21.64 -3.04 -1.01
C LYS A 91 21.19 -3.08 -2.46
N GLU A 92 20.11 -2.40 -2.83
CA GLU A 92 19.63 -2.30 -4.22
C GLU A 92 20.67 -1.57 -5.11
N LYS A 93 21.37 -0.57 -4.56
CA LYS A 93 22.46 0.13 -5.28
C LYS A 93 23.72 -0.71 -5.46
N ASP A 94 24.03 -1.61 -4.52
CA ASP A 94 25.20 -2.50 -4.60
C ASP A 94 24.97 -3.68 -5.57
N GLU A 95 23.77 -4.28 -5.58
CA GLU A 95 23.40 -5.31 -6.56
C GLU A 95 23.35 -4.77 -8.01
N SER A 96 23.02 -3.48 -8.18
CA SER A 96 23.05 -2.78 -9.47
C SER A 96 24.49 -2.52 -9.99
N MET A 97 25.49 -2.50 -9.10
CA MET A 97 26.90 -2.25 -9.47
C MET A 97 27.71 -3.53 -9.79
N GLY A 98 27.12 -4.72 -9.61
CA GLY A 98 27.76 -6.03 -9.73
C GLY A 98 27.90 -6.64 -11.13
N VAL A 99 27.92 -5.87 -12.22
CA VAL A 99 28.24 -6.39 -13.56
C VAL A 99 29.68 -6.03 -13.94
N PRO A 100 30.69 -6.89 -13.68
CA PRO A 100 32.01 -6.72 -14.28
C PRO A 100 31.90 -7.07 -15.77
N VAL A 101 31.62 -6.07 -16.60
CA VAL A 101 31.85 -6.14 -18.05
C VAL A 101 33.37 -6.27 -18.25
N SER A 102 33.83 -7.51 -18.31
CA SER A 102 35.22 -7.88 -18.56
C SER A 102 35.32 -8.66 -19.86
N ASN A 103 36.09 -8.12 -20.79
CA ASN A 103 36.69 -8.71 -22.00
C ASN A 103 35.75 -9.01 -23.18
N SER A 104 35.80 -8.19 -24.24
CA SER A 104 36.84 -8.13 -25.29
C SER A 104 36.84 -9.34 -26.22
N SER A 105 36.20 -9.23 -27.39
CA SER A 105 36.92 -9.17 -28.68
C SER A 105 36.03 -9.25 -29.93
N ARG A 106 36.35 -8.34 -30.87
CA ARG A 106 36.20 -8.38 -32.34
C ARG A 106 34.86 -8.01 -32.98
N GLY A 107 34.92 -6.87 -33.68
CA GLY A 107 34.09 -6.58 -34.84
C GLY A 107 34.11 -5.12 -35.24
N GLU A 108 35.21 -4.66 -35.83
CA GLU A 108 35.31 -3.35 -36.50
C GLU A 108 34.09 -3.05 -37.39
N ARG A 109 33.51 -1.85 -37.22
CA ARG A 109 33.38 -0.88 -38.33
C ARG A 109 32.82 0.47 -37.88
N ASP A 110 33.60 1.49 -38.20
CA ASP A 110 33.27 2.91 -38.26
C ASP A 110 31.89 3.21 -38.88
N LYS A 111 31.16 4.15 -38.26
CA LYS A 111 30.94 5.51 -38.82
C LYS A 111 30.04 6.36 -37.93
N LYS A 112 30.62 7.49 -37.48
CA LYS A 112 30.02 8.82 -37.22
C LYS A 112 28.57 8.87 -36.72
N ARG A 113 28.41 9.42 -35.51
CA ARG A 113 27.68 10.69 -35.24
C ARG A 113 27.79 11.07 -33.77
N ASP A 114 27.80 12.37 -33.56
CA ASP A 114 28.12 13.11 -32.35
C ASP A 114 27.08 13.00 -31.22
N ASP A 115 27.61 13.13 -29.98
CA ASP A 115 27.04 13.54 -28.68
C ASP A 115 26.03 12.61 -27.94
N PRO A 116 25.90 12.62 -26.58
CA PRO A 116 26.38 13.63 -25.60
C PRO A 116 26.95 13.10 -24.25
N VAL A 117 27.57 14.01 -23.48
CA VAL A 117 27.75 13.91 -22.01
C VAL A 117 26.91 15.01 -21.35
N ALA A 118 25.93 14.62 -20.52
CA ALA A 118 25.42 15.32 -19.31
C ALA A 118 24.09 14.64 -18.88
N LEU A 119 24.05 13.82 -17.83
CA LEU A 119 23.86 14.17 -16.41
C LEU A 119 22.48 14.81 -16.08
N ILE A 120 21.66 14.02 -15.38
CA ILE A 120 20.66 14.35 -14.34
C ILE A 120 19.65 15.47 -14.64
N GLY A 121 18.36 15.10 -14.66
CA GLY A 121 17.25 16.01 -14.34
C GLY A 121 16.48 16.57 -15.54
N GLY A 122 15.64 15.75 -16.17
CA GLY A 122 14.65 16.24 -17.13
C GLY A 122 14.05 15.13 -17.97
N LEU A 123 12.92 14.56 -17.53
CA LEU A 123 12.11 13.69 -18.39
C LEU A 123 11.80 14.42 -19.70
N SER A 124 12.04 13.75 -20.83
CA SER A 124 11.81 14.33 -22.14
C SER A 124 10.33 14.73 -22.29
N VAL A 125 10.04 15.73 -23.14
CA VAL A 125 8.65 16.15 -23.43
C VAL A 125 7.80 14.95 -23.89
N SER A 126 8.42 14.00 -24.59
CA SER A 126 7.77 12.76 -25.02
C SER A 126 7.43 11.84 -23.86
N ASP A 127 8.29 11.73 -22.85
CA ASP A 127 8.02 10.94 -21.64
C ASP A 127 6.95 11.60 -20.77
N LYS A 128 6.99 12.93 -20.64
CA LYS A 128 5.93 13.71 -19.96
C LYS A 128 4.58 13.57 -20.67
N LYS A 129 4.56 13.63 -22.01
CA LYS A 129 3.34 13.43 -22.80
C LYS A 129 2.80 12.00 -22.68
N ARG A 130 3.69 11.01 -22.60
CA ARG A 130 3.31 9.61 -22.36
C ARG A 130 2.71 9.42 -20.96
N LEU A 131 3.30 10.07 -19.95
CA LEU A 131 2.80 10.05 -18.58
C LEU A 131 1.41 10.72 -18.50
N VAL A 132 1.23 11.90 -19.10
CA VAL A 132 -0.06 12.59 -19.15
C VAL A 132 -1.10 11.77 -19.91
N ALA A 133 -0.73 11.04 -20.97
CA ALA A 133 -1.65 10.14 -21.67
C ALA A 133 -2.06 8.91 -20.84
N GLN A 134 -1.22 8.44 -19.90
CA GLN A 134 -1.58 7.34 -18.99
C GLN A 134 -2.53 7.77 -17.86
N TYR A 135 -2.59 9.06 -17.51
CA TYR A 135 -3.37 9.56 -16.38
C TYR A 135 -4.42 10.64 -16.75
N GLY A 136 -4.50 11.05 -18.01
CA GLY A 136 -5.33 12.16 -18.48
C GLY A 136 -6.80 11.82 -18.70
N ASP A 137 -7.19 10.55 -18.64
CA ASP A 137 -8.58 10.09 -18.92
C ASP A 137 -9.45 9.92 -17.66
N LEU A 138 -9.00 10.36 -16.47
CA LEU A 138 -9.74 10.15 -15.21
C LEU A 138 -10.49 11.39 -14.68
N SER A 139 -10.74 12.41 -15.50
CA SER A 139 -11.57 13.54 -15.05
C SER A 139 -12.31 14.20 -16.22
N ASN A 140 -13.32 13.53 -16.76
CA ASN A 140 -14.42 14.20 -17.43
C ASN A 140 -15.65 13.28 -17.53
N ASP A 141 -16.32 13.06 -16.40
CA ASP A 141 -17.70 12.56 -16.39
C ASP A 141 -18.38 13.02 -15.08
N GLU A 142 -18.50 14.35 -14.94
CA GLU A 142 -19.54 14.94 -14.10
C GLU A 142 -20.65 15.41 -15.03
N ASP A 143 -21.43 14.46 -15.55
CA ASP A 143 -22.72 14.71 -16.19
C ASP A 143 -23.76 13.75 -15.57
N GLU A 144 -24.53 14.33 -14.65
CA GLU A 144 -25.93 14.03 -14.35
C GLU A 144 -26.44 12.60 -14.59
N LEU A 145 -26.47 11.77 -13.53
CA LEU A 145 -27.56 10.82 -13.38
C LEU A 145 -27.84 10.52 -11.89
N TYR A 146 -28.58 11.43 -11.26
CA TYR A 146 -29.32 11.15 -10.04
C TYR A 146 -30.47 10.19 -10.42
N PRO A 147 -30.49 8.91 -10.03
CA PRO A 147 -31.71 8.13 -10.20
C PRO A 147 -32.72 8.60 -9.15
N PRO A 148 -33.93 8.99 -9.58
CA PRO A 148 -34.96 9.52 -8.72
C PRO A 148 -35.46 8.45 -7.74
N PHE A 149 -35.74 8.91 -6.53
CA PHE A 149 -36.80 8.45 -5.65
C PHE A 149 -37.83 7.50 -6.33
N ASN A 150 -37.92 6.26 -5.82
CA ASN A 150 -38.88 5.20 -6.17
C ASN A 150 -38.79 4.52 -7.55
N MET A 151 -38.26 3.29 -7.58
CA MET A 151 -38.91 2.21 -8.32
C MET A 151 -38.58 0.86 -7.67
N TYR A 152 -39.54 0.35 -6.89
CA TYR A 152 -39.62 -1.06 -6.55
C TYR A 152 -39.64 -1.87 -7.84
N ASP A 153 -38.60 -2.66 -8.08
CA ASP A 153 -38.71 -3.85 -8.92
C ASP A 153 -38.95 -5.04 -7.99
N ARG A 154 -40.23 -5.26 -7.70
CA ARG A 154 -40.73 -6.44 -7.01
C ARG A 154 -41.36 -7.30 -8.09
N GLU A 155 -40.58 -8.22 -8.63
CA GLU A 155 -41.10 -9.32 -9.43
C GLU A 155 -41.91 -10.27 -8.51
N ASP A 156 -43.16 -10.50 -8.93
CA ASP A 156 -44.09 -11.58 -8.58
C ASP A 156 -43.88 -12.39 -7.28
N ASP A 157 -44.71 -12.09 -6.27
CA ASP A 157 -45.38 -13.13 -5.48
C ASP A 157 -46.73 -12.61 -4.94
N PRO A 158 -47.88 -13.08 -5.47
CA PRO A 158 -49.20 -12.79 -4.92
C PRO A 158 -49.59 -13.89 -3.91
N GLY A 159 -49.19 -13.74 -2.65
CA GLY A 159 -49.43 -14.75 -1.62
C GLY A 159 -49.61 -14.23 -0.19
N GLY A 160 -50.78 -13.63 0.10
CA GLY A 160 -51.53 -13.72 1.37
C GLY A 160 -50.85 -13.53 2.74
N GLY A 161 -51.37 -12.56 3.52
CA GLY A 161 -51.77 -12.83 4.90
C GLY A 161 -51.09 -12.06 6.05
N GLY A 162 -51.79 -11.06 6.57
CA GLY A 162 -52.11 -10.97 8.01
C GLY A 162 -51.15 -10.23 8.97
N GLY A 163 -51.70 -9.24 9.68
CA GLY A 163 -51.22 -8.82 11.02
C GLY A 163 -50.69 -7.37 11.10
N SER A 164 -51.56 -6.36 11.10
CA SER A 164 -52.12 -5.72 12.31
C SER A 164 -51.15 -4.85 13.13
N ARG A 165 -51.37 -3.52 12.99
CA ARG A 165 -51.54 -2.49 14.06
C ARG A 165 -50.40 -2.31 15.07
N TYR A 166 -49.75 -1.14 15.06
CA TYR A 166 -50.01 -0.04 16.00
C TYR A 166 -49.45 1.28 15.43
N CYS A 167 -50.30 2.30 15.45
CA CYS A 167 -49.95 3.70 15.27
C CYS A 167 -49.57 4.31 16.63
N HIS A 168 -48.60 5.23 16.68
CA HIS A 168 -48.74 6.61 17.19
C HIS A 168 -47.38 7.28 17.50
N HIS A 169 -47.22 8.45 16.86
CA HIS A 169 -46.29 9.55 17.11
C HIS A 169 -45.88 9.78 18.58
N SER A 170 -44.58 9.95 18.83
CA SER A 170 -44.11 11.00 19.76
C SER A 170 -42.65 11.39 19.54
N ARG A 171 -42.42 12.67 19.74
CA ARG A 171 -41.17 13.44 19.63
C ARG A 171 -40.01 12.81 20.39
N ASN A 172 -38.86 12.71 19.73
CA ASN A 172 -37.59 13.28 20.18
C ASN A 172 -36.58 13.11 19.04
N HIS A 173 -36.13 14.23 18.46
CA HIS A 173 -34.93 14.26 17.63
C HIS A 173 -33.74 14.05 18.58
N ALA A 174 -33.46 12.80 18.92
CA ALA A 174 -32.14 12.43 19.38
C ALA A 174 -31.19 12.54 18.17
N PRO A 175 -29.99 13.12 18.28
CA PRO A 175 -28.98 12.92 17.25
C PRO A 175 -28.76 11.41 17.16
N ASN A 176 -28.82 10.91 15.92
CA ASN A 176 -28.61 9.51 15.58
C ASN A 176 -27.21 9.08 16.06
N MET A 177 -27.10 8.57 17.29
CA MET A 177 -25.85 8.05 17.85
C MET A 177 -25.34 6.81 17.07
N ALA A 178 -26.11 6.28 16.11
CA ALA A 178 -25.65 5.23 15.20
C ALA A 178 -24.77 5.78 14.05
N GLU A 179 -24.72 7.11 13.84
CA GLU A 179 -23.84 7.73 12.83
C GLU A 179 -22.39 7.94 13.31
N VAL A 180 -22.08 7.72 14.59
CA VAL A 180 -20.77 8.13 15.16
C VAL A 180 -19.79 6.97 15.33
N PHE A 181 -20.24 5.71 15.28
CA PHE A 181 -19.37 4.56 15.48
C PHE A 181 -19.62 3.50 14.41
N GLU A 182 -19.20 3.80 13.17
CA GLU A 182 -19.00 2.75 12.17
C GLU A 182 -17.98 1.74 12.72
N ASN A 183 -18.32 0.45 12.66
CA ASN A 183 -17.38 -0.60 13.01
C ASN A 183 -16.23 -0.59 11.99
N MET A 184 -15.10 0.01 12.38
CA MET A 184 -13.93 0.18 11.52
C MET A 184 -13.38 -1.18 11.06
N ASN A 185 -13.51 -2.22 11.88
CA ASN A 185 -13.12 -3.59 11.52
C ASN A 185 -13.99 -4.13 10.37
N ALA A 186 -15.30 -3.91 10.41
CA ALA A 186 -16.21 -4.33 9.34
C ALA A 186 -15.91 -3.60 8.02
N ARG A 187 -15.56 -2.31 8.10
CA ARG A 187 -15.16 -1.51 6.93
C ARG A 187 -13.82 -1.97 6.35
N LEU A 188 -12.82 -2.23 7.20
CA LEU A 188 -11.51 -2.72 6.77
C LEU A 188 -11.61 -4.09 6.09
N VAL A 189 -12.42 -5.00 6.61
CA VAL A 189 -12.65 -6.32 6.00
C VAL A 189 -13.32 -6.16 4.63
N SER A 190 -14.37 -5.33 4.52
CA SER A 190 -15.06 -5.09 3.25
C SER A 190 -14.14 -4.43 2.20
N GLN A 191 -13.29 -3.48 2.63
CA GLN A 191 -12.32 -2.84 1.77
C GLN A 191 -11.25 -3.83 1.29
N ALA A 192 -10.68 -4.65 2.18
CA ALA A 192 -9.69 -5.66 1.83
C ALA A 192 -10.23 -6.71 0.84
N GLU A 193 -11.49 -7.14 1.02
CA GLU A 193 -12.14 -8.06 0.08
C GLU A 193 -12.35 -7.42 -1.30
N ARG A 194 -12.78 -6.15 -1.32
CA ARG A 194 -12.96 -5.37 -2.56
C ARG A 194 -11.63 -5.20 -3.30
N GLU A 195 -10.57 -4.82 -2.59
CA GLU A 195 -9.22 -4.66 -3.15
C GLU A 195 -8.66 -5.98 -3.69
N LYS A 196 -8.91 -7.10 -3.00
CA LYS A 196 -8.48 -8.42 -3.50
C LYS A 196 -9.16 -8.75 -4.83
N LYS A 197 -10.48 -8.53 -4.91
CA LYS A 197 -11.26 -8.76 -6.14
C LYS A 197 -10.80 -7.84 -7.28
N GLU A 198 -10.45 -6.60 -6.98
CA GLU A 198 -9.96 -5.65 -7.97
C GLU A 198 -8.55 -6.00 -8.48
N LYS A 199 -7.64 -6.39 -7.58
CA LYS A 199 -6.31 -6.90 -7.93
C LYS A 199 -6.38 -8.13 -8.84
N GLU A 200 -7.29 -9.07 -8.55
CA GLU A 200 -7.50 -10.25 -9.39
C GLU A 200 -8.02 -9.89 -10.79
N LYS A 201 -8.96 -8.93 -10.88
CA LYS A 201 -9.45 -8.42 -12.18
C LYS A 201 -8.36 -7.70 -12.97
N ALA A 202 -7.61 -6.81 -12.33
CA ALA A 202 -6.52 -6.08 -12.97
C ALA A 202 -5.41 -7.03 -13.46
N ALA A 203 -5.04 -8.03 -12.66
CA ALA A 203 -4.06 -9.04 -13.07
C ALA A 203 -4.53 -9.87 -14.27
N HIS A 204 -5.83 -10.20 -14.33
CA HIS A 204 -6.41 -10.88 -15.48
C HIS A 204 -6.39 -9.99 -16.73
N GLU A 205 -6.79 -8.72 -16.61
CA GLU A 205 -6.77 -7.76 -17.73
C GLU A 205 -5.34 -7.55 -18.27
N VAL A 206 -4.36 -7.34 -17.39
CA VAL A 206 -2.94 -7.23 -17.77
C VAL A 206 -2.46 -8.48 -18.49
N LYS A 207 -2.87 -9.68 -18.07
CA LYS A 207 -2.52 -10.93 -18.74
C LYS A 207 -3.14 -11.00 -20.14
N VAL A 208 -4.42 -10.65 -20.29
CA VAL A 208 -5.11 -10.61 -21.58
C VAL A 208 -4.45 -9.62 -22.53
N GLU A 209 -4.11 -8.43 -22.04
CA GLU A 209 -3.45 -7.39 -22.83
C GLU A 209 -2.04 -7.81 -23.25
N ARG A 210 -1.28 -8.44 -22.34
CA ARG A 210 0.05 -8.99 -22.65
C ARG A 210 -0.01 -10.07 -23.73
N ASP A 211 -0.97 -10.99 -23.65
CA ASP A 211 -1.15 -12.04 -24.66
C ASP A 211 -1.57 -11.46 -26.01
N ARG A 212 -2.43 -10.43 -26.01
CA ARG A 212 -2.81 -9.69 -27.22
C ARG A 212 -1.60 -9.01 -27.87
N ASN A 213 -0.81 -8.28 -27.09
CA ASN A 213 0.38 -7.57 -27.57
C ASN A 213 1.44 -8.53 -28.13
N ASN A 214 1.64 -9.68 -27.48
CA ASN A 214 2.55 -10.72 -28.00
C ASN A 214 2.09 -11.26 -29.36
N ARG A 215 0.79 -11.50 -29.52
CA ARG A 215 0.22 -11.99 -30.79
C ARG A 215 0.36 -10.97 -31.91
N GLU A 216 0.12 -9.69 -31.62
CA GLU A 216 0.29 -8.59 -32.56
C GLU A 216 1.76 -8.38 -32.94
N ALA A 217 2.67 -8.42 -31.97
CA ALA A 217 4.11 -8.33 -32.21
C ALA A 217 4.63 -9.48 -33.09
N GLN A 218 4.11 -10.71 -32.92
CA GLN A 218 4.47 -11.85 -33.75
C GLN A 218 3.97 -11.68 -35.20
N LYS A 219 2.74 -11.17 -35.39
CA LYS A 219 2.20 -10.85 -36.73
C LYS A 219 3.04 -9.77 -37.41
N GLN A 220 3.39 -8.70 -36.69
CA GLN A 220 4.20 -7.61 -37.23
C GLN A 220 5.59 -8.10 -37.67
N LYS A 221 6.27 -8.89 -36.83
CA LYS A 221 7.56 -9.51 -37.19
C LYS A 221 7.46 -10.37 -38.47
N GLY A 222 6.33 -11.04 -38.67
CA GLY A 222 6.05 -11.81 -39.89
C GLY A 222 5.90 -10.93 -41.13
N LEU A 223 5.18 -9.82 -41.03
CA LEU A 223 5.02 -8.85 -42.12
C LEU A 223 6.34 -8.16 -42.45
N ASP A 224 7.10 -7.73 -41.45
CA ASP A 224 8.42 -7.10 -41.63
C ASP A 224 9.41 -8.03 -42.35
N ARG A 225 9.39 -9.33 -42.03
CA ARG A 225 10.21 -10.34 -42.74
C ARG A 225 9.81 -10.43 -44.20
N LYS A 226 8.51 -10.54 -44.50
CA LYS A 226 7.99 -10.59 -45.88
C LYS A 226 8.31 -9.32 -46.66
N GLU A 227 8.22 -8.15 -46.04
CA GLU A 227 8.53 -6.87 -46.70
C GLU A 227 10.04 -6.72 -46.95
N LYS A 228 10.89 -7.09 -45.97
CA LYS A 228 12.35 -7.12 -46.14
C LYS A 228 12.75 -8.07 -47.27
N GLU A 229 12.09 -9.21 -47.40
CA GLU A 229 12.30 -10.17 -48.47
C GLU A 229 11.86 -9.62 -49.84
N LYS A 230 10.66 -9.04 -49.96
CA LYS A 230 10.19 -8.34 -51.18
C LYS A 230 11.13 -7.20 -51.60
N LYS A 231 11.63 -6.41 -50.66
CA LYS A 231 12.62 -5.34 -50.93
C LYS A 231 13.97 -5.90 -51.41
N ARG A 232 14.36 -7.09 -50.96
CA ARG A 232 15.59 -7.77 -51.43
C ARG A 232 15.43 -8.30 -52.85
N THR A 233 14.29 -8.90 -53.19
CA THR A 233 14.06 -9.47 -54.53
C THR A 233 13.81 -8.38 -55.59
N GLN A 234 13.06 -7.32 -55.27
CA GLN A 234 12.81 -6.21 -56.20
C GLN A 234 14.09 -5.45 -56.57
N LYS A 235 15.05 -5.33 -55.65
CA LYS A 235 16.37 -4.73 -55.93
C LYS A 235 17.22 -5.58 -56.88
N HIS A 236 16.97 -6.88 -56.99
CA HIS A 236 17.72 -7.77 -57.88
C HIS A 236 17.24 -7.65 -59.32
N GLU A 237 15.93 -7.52 -59.54
CA GLU A 237 15.35 -7.29 -60.87
C GLU A 237 15.72 -5.92 -61.45
N ARG A 238 15.72 -4.85 -60.64
CA ARG A 238 16.04 -3.49 -61.12
C ARG A 238 17.52 -3.28 -61.48
N ARG A 239 18.36 -4.30 -61.25
CA ARG A 239 19.82 -4.28 -61.42
C ARG A 239 20.29 -5.14 -62.60
N ARG A 240 19.41 -5.95 -63.18
CA ARG A 240 19.59 -6.62 -64.48
C ARG A 240 19.00 -5.75 -65.57
#